data_AF-Q21KA0-F1
#
_entry.id   AF-Q21KA0-F1
#
_cell.length_a   1.000
_cell.length_b   1.000
_cell.length_c   1.000
_cell.angle_alpha   90.00
_cell.angle_beta   90.00
_cell.angle_gamma   90.00
#
_symmetry.space_group_name_H-M   'P 1'
#
loop_
_entity.id
_entity.type
_entity.pdbx_description
1 polymer ?
#
loop_
_entity_poly.entity_id
_entity_poly.type
_entity_poly.pdbx_seq_one_letter_code
_entity_poly.pdbx_strand_id
1 'polypeptide(L)'
;MNLCITVNTHPNNDPNNEILAWCQHAIQNTHSINQIFFFAEGANFALPPNTCEQWSNFIINNQLDAIICSKSGLNLGLHNDSDCNEGYKIGGLGVLLEAALEADTVISSNQILSGQSHPLEAPLNQQALTIRLTQPHDSASANTGLDALAVALAFGLSPKLEIRLQQSQHLSEPTSTESTVSEFTSKLAALTEYGAFEICIIASPTTPELEAIAAYLKTALSTPVQILPPSNKLSTQARTLNF
;
A
#
# COMPACT_ATOMS: atom_id res chain seq x y z
N MET A 1 2.35 -22.09 -2.55
CA MET A 1 1.62 -20.87 -2.15
C MET A 1 1.40 -20.03 -3.39
N ASN A 2 0.26 -19.37 -3.47
CA ASN A 2 -0.08 -18.39 -4.49
C ASN A 2 0.30 -16.98 -4.01
N LEU A 3 1.04 -16.25 -4.83
CA LEU A 3 1.67 -14.99 -4.44
C LEU A 3 1.21 -13.85 -5.35
N CYS A 4 0.84 -12.73 -4.74
CA CYS A 4 0.65 -11.46 -5.44
C CYS A 4 1.85 -10.57 -5.14
N ILE A 5 2.54 -10.10 -6.18
CA ILE A 5 3.72 -9.25 -6.03
C ILE A 5 3.35 -7.80 -6.34
N THR A 6 3.83 -6.87 -5.52
CA THR A 6 3.66 -5.44 -5.75
C THR A 6 5.03 -4.78 -5.93
N VAL A 7 5.21 -4.05 -7.03
CA VAL A 7 6.46 -3.37 -7.38
C VAL A 7 6.23 -1.87 -7.39
N ASN A 8 6.88 -1.17 -6.46
CA ASN A 8 6.70 0.27 -6.26
C ASN A 8 7.98 1.09 -6.38
N THR A 9 9.09 0.44 -6.72
CA THR A 9 10.40 1.08 -6.84
C THR A 9 10.75 1.31 -8.31
N HIS A 10 11.55 2.34 -8.57
CA HIS A 10 12.08 2.60 -9.91
C HIS A 10 13.09 1.50 -10.31
N PRO A 11 13.16 1.05 -11.59
CA PRO A 11 14.15 0.07 -12.06
C PRO A 11 15.60 0.38 -11.64
N ASN A 12 16.02 1.63 -11.76
CA ASN A 12 17.34 2.10 -11.33
C ASN A 12 17.67 1.89 -9.83
N ASN A 13 16.65 1.67 -8.99
CA ASN A 13 16.83 1.37 -7.57
C ASN A 13 16.98 -0.14 -7.29
N ASP A 14 16.88 -0.97 -8.33
CA ASP A 14 17.15 -2.41 -8.31
C ASP A 14 18.18 -2.77 -9.40
N PRO A 15 19.41 -2.21 -9.35
CA PRO A 15 20.39 -2.36 -10.43
C PRO A 15 20.87 -3.80 -10.64
N ASN A 16 20.71 -4.66 -9.62
CA ASN A 16 21.08 -6.07 -9.67
C ASN A 16 19.90 -6.99 -10.03
N ASN A 17 18.71 -6.43 -10.31
CA ASN A 17 17.48 -7.18 -10.57
C ASN A 17 17.15 -8.19 -9.45
N GLU A 18 17.36 -7.80 -8.20
CA GLU A 18 17.08 -8.62 -7.01
C GLU A 18 15.59 -8.98 -6.92
N ILE A 19 14.70 -8.07 -7.31
CA ILE A 19 13.25 -8.34 -7.33
C ILE A 19 12.93 -9.44 -8.34
N LEU A 20 13.53 -9.38 -9.52
CA LEU A 20 13.33 -10.38 -10.57
C LEU A 20 13.91 -11.73 -10.15
N ALA A 21 15.13 -11.73 -9.61
CA ALA A 21 15.80 -12.95 -9.13
C ALA A 21 14.97 -13.62 -8.01
N TRP A 22 14.38 -12.83 -7.12
CA TRP A 22 13.48 -13.33 -6.10
C TRP A 22 12.22 -14.00 -6.71
N CYS A 23 11.58 -13.35 -7.68
CA CYS A 23 10.39 -13.90 -8.35
C CYS A 23 10.71 -15.21 -9.08
N GLN A 24 11.85 -15.28 -9.77
CA GLN A 24 12.34 -16.49 -10.42
C GLN A 24 12.57 -17.60 -9.40
N HIS A 25 13.20 -17.29 -8.27
CA HIS A 25 13.43 -18.24 -7.20
C HIS A 25 12.10 -18.73 -6.58
N ALA A 26 11.12 -17.86 -6.38
CA ALA A 26 9.82 -18.26 -5.86
C ALA A 26 9.13 -19.30 -6.76
N ILE A 27 9.11 -19.06 -8.08
CA ILE A 27 8.55 -20.02 -9.05
C ILE A 27 9.33 -21.35 -9.03
N GLN A 28 10.66 -21.30 -8.98
CA GLN A 28 11.50 -22.50 -8.89
C GLN A 28 11.25 -23.33 -7.62
N ASN A 29 10.83 -22.69 -6.52
CA ASN A 29 10.50 -23.35 -5.27
C ASN A 29 9.01 -23.72 -5.15
N THR A 30 8.33 -24.01 -6.27
CA THR A 30 6.94 -24.48 -6.31
C THR A 30 5.87 -23.47 -5.85
N HIS A 31 6.24 -22.19 -5.70
CA HIS A 31 5.26 -21.13 -5.52
C HIS A 31 4.69 -20.70 -6.88
N SER A 32 3.43 -20.29 -6.90
CA SER A 32 2.82 -19.63 -8.06
C SER A 32 2.77 -18.13 -7.82
N ILE A 33 2.98 -17.34 -8.86
CA ILE A 33 2.74 -15.90 -8.84
C ILE A 33 1.51 -15.66 -9.72
N ASN A 34 0.39 -15.22 -9.14
CA ASN A 34 -0.81 -14.95 -9.93
C ASN A 34 -0.75 -13.59 -10.61
N GLN A 35 -0.16 -12.58 -9.97
CA GLN A 35 -0.04 -11.24 -10.52
C GLN A 35 1.21 -10.52 -10.02
N ILE A 36 1.78 -9.68 -10.88
CA ILE A 36 2.78 -8.67 -10.51
C ILE A 36 2.20 -7.29 -10.83
N PHE A 37 1.90 -6.51 -9.80
CA PHE A 37 1.30 -5.19 -9.93
C PHE A 37 2.35 -4.08 -9.74
N PHE A 38 2.57 -3.29 -10.78
CA PHE A 38 3.53 -2.19 -10.82
C PHE A 38 2.81 -0.86 -10.62
N PHE A 39 3.21 -0.09 -9.60
CA PHE A 39 2.60 1.20 -9.30
C PHE A 39 3.64 2.21 -8.84
N ALA A 40 3.24 3.49 -8.78
CA ALA A 40 4.16 4.59 -8.51
C ALA A 40 5.38 4.52 -9.45
N GLU A 41 6.58 4.54 -8.90
CA GLU A 41 7.84 4.44 -9.66
C GLU A 41 8.04 3.07 -10.34
N GLY A 42 7.34 2.03 -9.88
CA GLY A 42 7.37 0.70 -10.49
C GLY A 42 6.79 0.66 -11.90
N ALA A 43 5.95 1.62 -12.28
CA ALA A 43 5.42 1.68 -13.65
C ALA A 43 6.53 1.90 -14.71
N ASN A 44 7.70 2.43 -14.32
CA ASN A 44 8.85 2.60 -15.21
C ASN A 44 9.41 1.27 -15.76
N PHE A 45 9.11 0.12 -15.15
CA PHE A 45 9.49 -1.19 -15.68
C PHE A 45 8.85 -1.49 -17.06
N ALA A 46 7.69 -0.91 -17.35
CA ALA A 46 6.96 -1.12 -18.59
C ALA A 46 7.33 -0.13 -19.72
N LEU A 47 8.20 0.85 -19.47
CA LEU A 47 8.49 1.87 -20.48
C LEU A 47 9.34 1.34 -21.65
N PRO A 48 8.98 1.66 -22.90
CA PRO A 48 9.81 1.38 -24.06
C PRO A 48 10.83 2.51 -24.34
N PRO A 49 11.88 2.25 -25.15
CA PRO A 49 12.38 0.93 -25.52
C PRO A 49 13.38 0.41 -24.47
N ASN A 50 13.26 -0.87 -24.12
CA ASN A 50 14.33 -1.65 -23.47
C ASN A 50 14.70 -1.30 -22.01
N THR A 51 13.85 -0.66 -21.22
CA THR A 51 14.22 -0.35 -19.83
C THR A 51 14.43 -1.63 -19.00
N CYS A 52 13.67 -2.71 -19.27
CA CYS A 52 13.71 -3.96 -18.50
C CYS A 52 13.37 -5.22 -19.34
N GLU A 53 14.12 -5.51 -20.41
CA GLU A 53 13.87 -6.67 -21.29
C GLU A 53 13.77 -8.02 -20.52
N GLN A 54 14.62 -8.20 -19.51
CA GLN A 54 14.62 -9.40 -18.67
C GLN A 54 13.27 -9.64 -17.96
N TRP A 55 12.59 -8.56 -17.56
CA TRP A 55 11.27 -8.65 -16.97
C TRP A 55 10.21 -9.07 -17.99
N SER A 56 10.22 -8.49 -19.19
CA SER A 56 9.28 -8.85 -20.27
C SER A 56 9.40 -10.33 -20.60
N ASN A 57 10.64 -10.82 -20.78
CA ASN A 57 10.92 -12.24 -21.01
C ASN A 57 10.44 -13.12 -19.85
N PHE A 58 10.66 -12.72 -18.61
CA PHE A 58 10.19 -13.46 -17.43
C PHE A 58 8.67 -13.55 -17.38
N ILE A 59 7.97 -12.44 -17.63
CA ILE A 59 6.51 -12.36 -17.64
C ILE A 59 5.93 -13.27 -18.73
N ILE A 60 6.43 -13.17 -19.96
CA ILE A 60 5.94 -13.94 -21.11
C ILE A 60 6.20 -15.43 -20.90
N ASN A 61 7.43 -15.81 -20.52
CA ASN A 61 7.81 -17.22 -20.38
C ASN A 61 7.05 -17.93 -19.26
N ASN A 62 6.63 -17.20 -18.23
CA ASN A 62 5.88 -17.76 -17.10
C ASN A 62 4.37 -17.43 -17.17
N GLN A 63 3.91 -16.80 -18.25
CA GLN A 63 2.51 -16.41 -18.47
C GLN A 63 1.92 -15.62 -17.29
N LEU A 64 2.69 -14.70 -16.73
CA LEU A 64 2.29 -13.92 -15.56
C LEU A 64 1.40 -12.74 -15.97
N ASP A 65 0.43 -12.40 -15.15
CA ASP A 65 -0.29 -11.13 -15.29
C ASP A 65 0.55 -9.99 -14.69
N ALA A 66 1.23 -9.24 -15.56
CA ALA A 66 1.97 -8.04 -15.21
C ALA A 66 1.10 -6.80 -15.46
N ILE A 67 0.63 -6.18 -14.38
CA ILE A 67 -0.34 -5.09 -14.43
C ILE A 67 0.31 -3.77 -14.02
N ILE A 68 0.19 -2.75 -14.87
CA ILE A 68 0.59 -1.38 -14.58
C ILE A 68 -0.60 -0.61 -14.04
N CYS A 69 -0.45 0.02 -12.88
CA CYS A 69 -1.45 0.94 -12.34
C CYS A 69 -1.77 2.02 -13.36
N SER A 70 -3.04 2.12 -13.77
CA SER A 70 -3.51 3.05 -14.79
C SER A 70 -3.12 4.50 -14.50
N LYS A 71 -3.22 4.95 -13.25
CA LYS A 71 -2.80 6.30 -12.86
C LYS A 71 -1.29 6.51 -12.98
N SER A 72 -0.49 5.51 -12.60
CA SER A 72 0.97 5.58 -12.73
C SER A 72 1.42 5.52 -14.19
N GLY A 73 0.80 4.67 -15.00
CA GLY A 73 1.04 4.59 -16.44
C GLY A 73 0.71 5.92 -17.14
N LEU A 74 -0.45 6.51 -16.86
CA LEU A 74 -0.85 7.80 -17.43
C LEU A 74 0.16 8.92 -17.12
N ASN A 75 0.72 8.95 -15.92
CA ASN A 75 1.76 9.93 -15.54
C ASN A 75 3.05 9.77 -16.36
N LEU A 76 3.30 8.59 -16.93
CA LEU A 76 4.44 8.28 -17.78
C LEU A 76 4.09 8.35 -19.28
N GLY A 77 2.86 8.73 -19.64
CA GLY A 77 2.39 8.78 -21.02
C GLY A 77 1.94 7.43 -21.59
N LEU A 78 1.71 6.42 -20.75
CA LEU A 78 1.13 5.14 -21.13
C LEU A 78 -0.40 5.24 -21.07
N HIS A 79 -1.05 5.26 -22.23
CA HIS A 79 -2.50 5.42 -22.36
C HIS A 79 -3.21 4.08 -22.54
N ASN A 80 -2.55 3.09 -23.13
CA ASN A 80 -3.08 1.77 -23.42
C ASN A 80 -1.96 0.71 -23.39
N ASP A 81 -2.34 -0.57 -23.40
CA ASP A 81 -1.41 -1.70 -23.31
C ASP A 81 -0.34 -1.71 -24.41
N SER A 82 -0.63 -1.17 -25.60
CA SER A 82 0.33 -1.12 -26.71
C SER A 82 1.41 -0.06 -26.55
N ASP A 83 1.27 0.84 -25.56
CA ASP A 83 2.31 1.81 -25.21
C ASP A 83 3.38 1.18 -24.29
N CYS A 84 3.11 0.00 -23.71
CA CYS A 84 4.01 -0.71 -22.81
C CYS A 84 4.97 -1.66 -23.55
N ASN A 85 6.05 -2.06 -22.89
CA ASN A 85 6.82 -3.25 -23.30
C ASN A 85 5.91 -4.50 -23.32
N GLU A 86 6.27 -5.49 -24.13
CA GLU A 86 5.49 -6.71 -24.30
C GLU A 86 5.29 -7.46 -22.98
N GLY A 87 4.09 -8.02 -22.79
CA GLY A 87 3.70 -8.78 -21.59
C GLY A 87 3.06 -7.94 -20.48
N TYR A 88 3.18 -6.61 -20.52
CA TYR A 88 2.51 -5.71 -19.58
C TYR A 88 1.11 -5.32 -20.05
N LYS A 89 0.20 -5.13 -19.11
CA LYS A 89 -1.16 -4.61 -19.34
C LYS A 89 -1.44 -3.45 -18.41
N ILE A 90 -2.29 -2.51 -18.79
CA ILE A 90 -2.73 -1.42 -17.92
C ILE A 90 -3.99 -1.85 -17.17
N GLY A 91 -4.00 -1.65 -15.85
CA GLY A 91 -5.11 -2.02 -14.98
C GLY A 91 -5.35 -1.03 -13.84
N GLY A 92 -6.59 -0.98 -13.34
CA GLY A 92 -6.94 -0.18 -12.17
C GLY A 92 -6.59 -0.88 -10.86
N LEU A 93 -6.75 -0.17 -9.73
CA LEU A 93 -6.51 -0.71 -8.40
C LEU A 93 -7.40 -1.93 -8.05
N GLY A 94 -8.60 -2.02 -8.65
CA GLY A 94 -9.48 -3.18 -8.48
C GLY A 94 -8.82 -4.50 -8.92
N VAL A 95 -7.97 -4.46 -9.95
CA VAL A 95 -7.25 -5.64 -10.46
C VAL A 95 -6.19 -6.13 -9.45
N LEU A 96 -5.53 -5.20 -8.75
CA LEU A 96 -4.65 -5.54 -7.63
C LEU A 96 -5.45 -6.17 -6.48
N LEU A 97 -6.59 -5.57 -6.14
CA LEU A 97 -7.45 -6.04 -5.07
C LEU A 97 -7.89 -7.49 -5.32
N GLU A 98 -8.35 -7.80 -6.52
CA GLU A 98 -8.75 -9.15 -6.92
C GLU A 98 -7.59 -10.16 -6.84
N ALA A 99 -6.39 -9.80 -7.32
CA ALA A 99 -5.24 -10.70 -7.22
C ALA A 99 -4.75 -10.90 -5.77
N ALA A 100 -4.83 -9.86 -4.95
CA ALA A 100 -4.50 -9.94 -3.53
C ALA A 100 -5.49 -10.82 -2.76
N LEU A 101 -6.78 -10.76 -3.12
CA LEU A 101 -7.86 -11.61 -2.61
C LEU A 101 -7.62 -13.10 -2.86
N GLU A 102 -7.09 -13.42 -4.04
CA GLU A 102 -6.83 -14.80 -4.48
C GLU A 102 -5.46 -15.35 -4.05
N ALA A 103 -4.56 -14.47 -3.58
CA ALA A 103 -3.22 -14.86 -3.16
C ALA A 103 -3.20 -15.32 -1.69
N ASP A 104 -2.37 -16.31 -1.39
CA ASP A 104 -2.05 -16.69 -0.01
C ASP A 104 -1.26 -15.56 0.68
N THR A 105 -0.48 -14.78 -0.08
CA THR A 105 0.37 -13.72 0.46
C THR A 105 0.63 -12.63 -0.58
N VAL A 106 0.61 -11.38 -0.12
CA VAL A 106 1.04 -10.21 -0.89
C VAL A 106 2.45 -9.81 -0.46
N ILE A 107 3.37 -9.76 -1.41
CA ILE A 107 4.79 -9.43 -1.19
C ILE A 107 5.10 -8.14 -1.93
N SER A 108 5.77 -7.19 -1.28
CA SER A 108 6.17 -5.95 -1.93
C SER A 108 7.67 -5.90 -2.24
N SER A 109 8.05 -5.20 -3.30
CA SER A 109 9.45 -5.03 -3.71
C SER A 109 10.33 -4.49 -2.60
N ASN A 110 9.80 -3.62 -1.74
CA ASN A 110 10.53 -3.12 -0.57
C ASN A 110 10.87 -4.23 0.43
N GLN A 111 10.00 -5.23 0.60
CA GLN A 111 10.29 -6.38 1.44
C GLN A 111 11.46 -7.17 0.86
N ILE A 112 11.40 -7.43 -0.45
CA ILE A 112 12.42 -8.18 -1.19
C ILE A 112 13.79 -7.48 -1.07
N LEU A 113 13.86 -6.19 -1.42
CA LEU A 113 15.10 -5.41 -1.41
C LEU A 113 15.66 -5.17 0.00
N SER A 114 14.81 -5.15 1.03
CA SER A 114 15.28 -4.97 2.41
C SER A 114 16.00 -6.19 2.98
N GLY A 115 16.00 -7.32 2.27
CA GLY A 115 16.59 -8.57 2.74
C GLY A 115 15.97 -9.08 4.05
N GLN A 116 14.82 -8.53 4.47
CA GLN A 116 14.12 -9.03 5.65
C GLN A 116 13.69 -10.46 5.36
N SER A 117 14.26 -11.36 6.16
CA SER A 117 14.19 -12.82 6.07
C SER A 117 12.90 -13.35 5.45
N HIS A 118 13.07 -14.12 4.37
CA HIS A 118 12.12 -14.94 3.62
C HIS A 118 10.68 -15.00 4.20
N PRO A 119 9.70 -14.33 3.56
CA PRO A 119 8.28 -14.55 3.84
C PRO A 119 7.81 -15.99 3.57
N LEU A 120 8.61 -16.78 2.85
CA LEU A 120 8.26 -18.16 2.50
C LEU A 120 8.17 -19.09 3.73
N GLU A 121 8.74 -18.69 4.88
CA GLU A 121 8.74 -19.49 6.12
C GLU A 121 8.15 -18.79 7.35
N ALA A 122 7.81 -17.48 7.27
CA ALA A 122 7.35 -16.72 8.43
C ALA A 122 5.81 -16.73 8.58
N PRO A 123 5.26 -17.02 9.77
CA PRO A 123 3.81 -16.96 9.99
C PRO A 123 3.29 -15.51 9.89
N LEU A 124 2.13 -15.33 9.24
CA LEU A 124 1.47 -14.04 8.94
C LEU A 124 1.29 -13.06 10.12
N ASN A 125 1.41 -13.52 11.36
CA ASN A 125 0.92 -12.81 12.55
C ASN A 125 1.78 -11.63 13.06
N GLN A 126 2.77 -11.11 12.31
CA GLN A 126 3.70 -10.10 12.83
C GLN A 126 3.98 -8.87 11.94
N GLN A 127 3.26 -8.63 10.84
CA GLN A 127 3.54 -7.50 9.97
C GLN A 127 2.61 -6.29 10.23
N ALA A 128 3.17 -5.17 10.69
CA ALA A 128 2.44 -3.91 10.92
C ALA A 128 2.33 -3.09 9.62
N LEU A 129 1.12 -2.69 9.22
CA LEU A 129 0.85 -1.83 8.06
C LEU A 129 0.57 -0.41 8.55
N THR A 130 1.49 0.50 8.25
CA THR A 130 1.35 1.92 8.58
C THR A 130 0.78 2.64 7.36
N ILE A 131 -0.45 3.15 7.47
CA ILE A 131 -1.08 3.94 6.41
C ILE A 131 -1.02 5.41 6.80
N ARG A 132 -0.24 6.19 6.05
CA ARG A 132 -0.13 7.61 6.28
C ARG A 132 -1.26 8.34 5.55
N LEU A 133 -2.22 8.83 6.32
CA LEU A 133 -3.27 9.70 5.81
C LEU A 133 -2.84 11.16 6.00
N THR A 134 -2.20 11.73 4.99
CA THR A 134 -1.99 13.18 4.93
C THR A 134 -3.33 13.86 4.69
N GLN A 135 -3.60 14.99 5.37
CA GLN A 135 -4.86 15.71 5.19
C GLN A 135 -5.11 15.94 3.69
N PRO A 136 -6.21 15.40 3.15
CA PRO A 136 -6.48 15.50 1.73
C PRO A 136 -6.82 16.96 1.42
N HIS A 137 -6.05 17.58 0.53
CA HIS A 137 -6.38 18.89 -0.04
C HIS A 137 -7.67 18.85 -0.89
N ASP A 138 -8.15 17.65 -1.22
CA ASP A 138 -9.35 17.41 -2.04
C ASP A 138 -10.09 16.14 -1.57
N SER A 139 -11.41 16.23 -1.46
CA SER A 139 -12.31 15.15 -0.99
C SER A 139 -12.15 13.81 -1.73
N ALA A 140 -11.67 13.83 -2.98
CA ALA A 140 -11.47 12.63 -3.78
C ALA A 140 -10.25 11.79 -3.36
N SER A 141 -9.16 12.40 -2.90
CA SER A 141 -7.96 11.65 -2.45
C SER A 141 -8.13 11.06 -1.05
N ALA A 142 -9.00 11.67 -0.23
CA ALA A 142 -9.41 11.17 1.08
C ALA A 142 -9.99 9.75 1.02
N ASN A 143 -10.77 9.48 -0.04
CA ASN A 143 -11.50 8.23 -0.21
C ASN A 143 -10.56 7.08 -0.61
N THR A 144 -9.62 7.32 -1.53
CA THR A 144 -8.70 6.29 -2.03
C THR A 144 -7.82 5.68 -0.92
N GLY A 145 -7.37 6.49 0.05
CA GLY A 145 -6.57 6.00 1.17
C GLY A 145 -7.38 5.16 2.19
N LEU A 146 -8.64 5.53 2.41
CA LEU A 146 -9.56 4.77 3.28
C LEU A 146 -10.05 3.48 2.62
N ASP A 147 -10.28 3.49 1.30
CA ASP A 147 -10.65 2.30 0.55
C ASP A 147 -9.48 1.31 0.50
N ALA A 148 -8.24 1.79 0.29
CA ALA A 148 -7.04 0.98 0.38
C ALA A 148 -6.83 0.40 1.79
N LEU A 149 -7.23 1.14 2.83
CA LEU A 149 -7.21 0.68 4.22
C LEU A 149 -8.28 -0.39 4.50
N ALA A 150 -9.49 -0.21 3.98
CA ALA A 150 -10.57 -1.19 4.06
C ALA A 150 -10.16 -2.52 3.47
N VAL A 151 -9.56 -2.45 2.30
CA VAL A 151 -8.93 -3.58 1.63
C VAL A 151 -7.88 -4.21 2.54
N ALA A 152 -6.90 -3.45 3.03
CA ALA A 152 -5.82 -4.03 3.80
C ALA A 152 -6.26 -4.72 5.10
N LEU A 153 -7.29 -4.18 5.76
CA LEU A 153 -7.87 -4.75 6.98
C LEU A 153 -8.71 -6.00 6.69
N ALA A 154 -9.51 -6.00 5.61
CA ALA A 154 -10.28 -7.15 5.18
C ALA A 154 -9.41 -8.39 4.90
N PHE A 155 -8.15 -8.19 4.50
CA PHE A 155 -7.20 -9.27 4.19
C PHE A 155 -6.24 -9.62 5.32
N GLY A 156 -6.43 -9.06 6.53
CA GLY A 156 -5.54 -9.34 7.66
C GLY A 156 -4.08 -8.98 7.38
N LEU A 157 -3.82 -8.09 6.41
CA LEU A 157 -2.47 -7.67 6.02
C LEU A 157 -1.76 -6.91 7.15
N SER A 158 -2.49 -6.53 8.19
CA SER A 158 -1.89 -6.16 9.45
C SER A 158 -2.82 -6.27 10.67
N PRO A 159 -2.31 -6.73 11.82
CA PRO A 159 -3.00 -6.59 13.10
C PRO A 159 -2.92 -5.16 13.67
N LYS A 160 -2.20 -4.23 13.01
CA LYS A 160 -1.93 -2.88 13.52
C LYS A 160 -2.03 -1.83 12.42
N LEU A 161 -2.99 -0.95 12.56
CA LEU A 161 -3.18 0.25 11.76
C LEU A 161 -2.54 1.45 12.46
N GLU A 162 -1.56 2.09 11.84
CA GLU A 162 -1.01 3.36 12.34
C GLU A 162 -1.47 4.51 11.43
N ILE A 163 -2.27 5.43 11.99
CA ILE A 163 -2.78 6.65 11.36
C ILE A 163 -1.92 7.83 11.83
N ARG A 164 -1.23 8.51 10.92
CA ARG A 164 -0.49 9.74 11.24
C ARG A 164 -1.25 10.98 10.80
N LEU A 165 -1.63 11.83 11.74
CA LEU A 165 -2.27 13.11 11.47
C LEU A 165 -1.19 14.20 11.53
N GLN A 166 -0.89 14.81 10.38
CA GLN A 166 0.03 15.94 10.29
C GLN A 166 -0.74 17.21 9.95
N GLN A 167 -0.51 18.26 10.73
CA GLN A 167 -1.06 19.58 10.44
C GLN A 167 -0.35 20.14 9.20
N SER A 168 -1.11 20.44 8.14
CA SER A 168 -0.60 21.16 6.98
C SER A 168 -0.17 22.57 7.41
N GLN A 169 1.04 22.99 7.08
CA GLN A 169 1.59 24.30 7.43
C GLN A 169 0.95 25.47 6.64
N HIS A 170 -0.08 25.22 5.83
CA HIS A 170 -0.63 26.19 4.88
C HIS A 170 -2.17 26.33 4.92
N LEU A 171 -2.78 26.41 6.10
CA LEU A 171 -4.22 26.70 6.22
C LEU A 171 -4.47 27.88 7.17
N SER A 172 -4.67 29.04 6.58
CA SER A 172 -5.39 30.16 7.17
C SER A 172 -6.89 29.94 6.96
N GLU A 173 -7.62 29.89 8.09
CA GLU A 173 -9.08 29.78 8.28
C GLU A 173 -9.67 28.37 8.55
N PRO A 174 -10.29 28.16 9.73
CA PRO A 174 -11.00 26.93 10.06
C PRO A 174 -12.42 26.98 9.48
N THR A 175 -12.67 26.33 8.35
CA THR A 175 -14.03 26.08 7.85
C THR A 175 -14.41 24.61 8.02
N SER A 176 -15.45 24.39 8.84
CA SER A 176 -16.19 23.14 9.11
C SER A 176 -15.36 21.87 9.40
N THR A 177 -14.63 21.84 10.51
CA THR A 177 -13.90 20.67 11.03
C THR A 177 -14.82 19.51 11.46
N GLU A 178 -16.06 19.76 11.89
CA GLU A 178 -16.95 18.71 12.40
C GLU A 178 -17.46 17.73 11.33
N SER A 179 -17.77 18.23 10.13
CA SER A 179 -18.29 17.41 9.01
C SER A 179 -17.28 16.35 8.56
N THR A 180 -16.03 16.77 8.34
CA THR A 180 -14.95 15.90 7.87
C THR A 180 -14.56 14.86 8.91
N VAL A 181 -14.57 15.23 10.20
CA VAL A 181 -14.27 14.30 11.30
C VAL A 181 -15.38 13.25 11.44
N SER A 182 -16.64 13.65 11.32
CA SER A 182 -17.77 12.71 11.38
C SER A 182 -17.77 11.71 10.23
N GLU A 183 -17.50 12.17 9.00
CA GLU A 183 -17.40 11.30 7.82
C GLU A 183 -16.21 10.33 7.93
N PHE A 184 -15.04 10.85 8.33
CA PHE A 184 -13.83 10.05 8.53
C PHE A 184 -14.03 8.96 9.58
N THR A 185 -14.68 9.31 10.69
CA THR A 185 -14.93 8.36 11.78
C THR A 185 -15.97 7.32 11.40
N SER A 186 -17.01 7.70 10.66
CA SER A 186 -18.01 6.75 10.16
C SER A 186 -17.36 5.70 9.25
N LYS A 187 -16.39 6.11 8.42
CA LYS A 187 -15.60 5.20 7.60
C LYS A 187 -14.68 4.32 8.45
N LEU A 188 -13.96 4.87 9.44
CA LEU A 188 -13.17 4.07 10.38
C LEU A 188 -14.01 3.08 11.20
N ALA A 189 -15.25 3.43 11.54
CA ALA A 189 -16.17 2.52 12.22
C ALA A 189 -16.56 1.35 11.32
N ALA A 190 -16.86 1.59 10.04
CA ALA A 190 -17.09 0.53 9.07
C ALA A 190 -15.88 -0.40 8.93
N LEU A 191 -14.66 0.12 9.11
CA LEU A 191 -13.44 -0.69 9.09
C LEU A 191 -13.37 -1.71 10.24
N THR A 192 -13.97 -1.42 11.39
CA THR A 192 -13.99 -2.35 12.54
C THR A 192 -14.84 -3.59 12.30
N GLU A 193 -15.73 -3.58 11.31
CA GLU A 193 -16.50 -4.76 10.90
C GLU A 193 -15.61 -5.85 10.28
N TYR A 194 -14.42 -5.49 9.80
CA TYR A 194 -13.47 -6.40 9.15
C TYR A 194 -12.53 -7.14 10.11
N GLY A 195 -12.57 -6.84 11.41
CA GLY A 195 -11.83 -7.58 12.44
C GLY A 195 -11.19 -6.71 13.52
N ALA A 196 -10.47 -7.36 14.44
CA ALA A 196 -9.75 -6.67 15.51
C ALA A 196 -8.36 -6.23 15.04
N PHE A 197 -8.12 -4.92 15.00
CA PHE A 197 -6.82 -4.33 14.66
C PHE A 197 -6.49 -3.17 15.59
N GLU A 198 -5.25 -3.06 16.02
CA GLU A 198 -4.83 -1.95 16.89
C GLU A 198 -4.75 -0.66 16.08
N ILE A 199 -5.45 0.40 16.51
CA ILE A 199 -5.34 1.72 15.87
C ILE A 199 -4.38 2.59 16.67
N CYS A 200 -3.30 3.02 16.03
CA CYS A 200 -2.32 3.92 16.60
C CYS A 200 -2.41 5.28 15.92
N ILE A 201 -2.77 6.33 16.67
CA ILE A 201 -2.83 7.69 16.15
C ILE A 201 -1.55 8.42 16.56
N ILE A 202 -0.76 8.87 15.59
CA ILE A 202 0.42 9.71 15.84
C ILE A 202 0.13 11.11 15.32
N ALA A 203 0.17 12.09 16.22
CA ALA A 203 -0.15 13.47 15.88
C ALA A 203 0.90 14.45 16.41
N SER A 204 1.24 15.48 15.61
CA SER A 204 2.18 16.53 15.99
C SER A 204 1.78 17.88 15.39
N PRO A 205 1.66 18.95 16.19
CA PRO A 205 1.54 18.99 17.65
C PRO A 205 0.18 18.44 18.13
N THR A 206 0.06 17.99 19.38
CA THR A 206 -1.22 17.66 20.01
C THR A 206 -2.07 18.93 20.16
N THR A 207 -2.97 19.15 19.22
CA THR A 207 -4.02 20.18 19.33
C THR A 207 -5.22 19.60 20.09
N PRO A 208 -6.04 20.43 20.77
CA PRO A 208 -7.29 19.98 21.40
C PRO A 208 -8.22 19.24 20.42
N GLU A 209 -8.15 19.56 19.12
CA GLU A 209 -8.89 18.88 18.06
C GLU A 209 -8.45 17.42 17.88
N LEU A 210 -7.15 17.14 17.97
CA LEU A 210 -6.62 15.77 17.86
C LEU A 210 -6.99 14.92 19.08
N GLU A 211 -7.02 15.53 20.27
CA GLU A 211 -7.52 14.87 21.48
C GLU A 211 -9.03 14.58 21.37
N ALA A 212 -9.81 15.51 20.82
CA ALA A 212 -11.22 15.30 20.56
C ALA A 212 -11.47 14.20 19.53
N ILE A 213 -10.73 14.18 18.41
CA ILE A 213 -10.78 13.10 17.42
C ILE A 213 -10.42 11.76 18.06
N ALA A 214 -9.35 11.70 18.86
CA ALA A 214 -8.94 10.46 19.49
C ALA A 214 -9.92 9.99 20.58
N ALA A 215 -10.51 10.90 21.36
CA ALA A 215 -11.57 10.58 22.32
C ALA A 215 -12.84 10.09 21.62
N TYR A 216 -13.17 10.70 20.48
CA TYR A 216 -14.28 10.28 19.64
C TYR A 216 -14.03 8.90 19.03
N LEU A 217 -12.83 8.64 18.50
CA LEU A 217 -12.46 7.31 17.97
C LEU A 217 -12.43 6.25 19.08
N LYS A 218 -12.00 6.57 20.30
CA LYS A 218 -12.07 5.66 21.45
C LYS A 218 -13.50 5.31 21.87
N THR A 219 -14.47 6.19 21.61
CA THR A 219 -15.87 5.97 21.96
C THR A 219 -16.65 5.32 20.81
N ALA A 220 -16.32 5.66 19.56
CA ALA A 220 -16.95 5.13 18.37
C ALA A 220 -16.47 3.74 17.98
N LEU A 221 -15.21 3.41 18.27
CA LEU A 221 -14.60 2.13 17.89
C LEU A 221 -14.56 1.21 19.11
N SER A 222 -15.03 -0.04 18.95
CA SER A 222 -14.92 -1.07 19.99
C SER A 222 -13.49 -1.62 20.14
N THR A 223 -12.54 -1.05 19.40
CA THR A 223 -11.17 -1.53 19.22
C THR A 223 -10.19 -0.66 20.00
N PRO A 224 -9.15 -1.21 20.65
CA PRO A 224 -8.19 -0.42 21.42
C PRO A 224 -7.48 0.61 20.53
N VAL A 225 -7.64 1.89 20.88
CA VAL A 225 -6.96 3.03 20.24
C VAL A 225 -5.85 3.55 21.15
N GLN A 226 -4.60 3.50 20.68
CA GLN A 226 -3.45 4.11 21.36
C GLN A 226 -3.08 5.44 20.69
N ILE A 227 -2.91 6.50 21.48
CA ILE A 227 -2.36 7.78 21.01
C ILE A 227 -0.89 7.78 21.39
N LEU A 228 0.00 7.89 20.41
CA LEU A 228 1.44 7.97 20.67
C LEU A 228 1.94 9.39 20.39
N PRO A 229 2.84 9.93 21.24
CA PRO A 229 3.52 11.17 20.93
C PRO A 229 4.35 11.00 19.64
N PRO A 230 4.61 12.10 18.92
CA PRO A 230 5.43 12.05 17.71
C PRO A 230 6.87 11.72 18.09
N SER A 231 7.20 10.44 18.07
CA SER A 231 8.55 9.96 18.30
C SER A 231 9.29 9.94 16.96
N ASN A 232 10.48 10.56 16.90
CA ASN A 232 11.36 10.51 15.73
C ASN A 232 11.94 9.12 15.45
N LYS A 233 11.66 8.12 16.29
CA LYS A 233 12.06 6.75 16.05
C LYS A 233 10.87 6.01 15.45
N LEU A 234 10.93 5.81 14.14
CA LEU A 234 10.20 4.72 13.49
C LEU A 234 10.39 3.47 14.34
N SER A 235 9.29 2.81 14.70
CA SER A 235 9.37 1.36 14.92
C SER A 235 10.11 0.82 13.69
N THR A 236 11.27 0.19 13.89
CA THR A 236 12.13 -0.34 12.84
C THR A 236 11.46 -1.45 12.00
N GLN A 237 10.18 -1.74 12.27
CA GLN A 237 9.34 -2.71 11.58
C GLN A 237 8.03 -2.12 11.02
N ALA A 238 7.80 -0.80 11.15
CA ALA A 238 6.61 -0.13 10.63
C ALA A 238 6.79 0.27 9.15
N ARG A 239 5.91 -0.24 8.26
CA ARG A 239 5.97 0.02 6.82
C ARG A 239 4.99 1.12 6.44
N THR A 240 5.51 2.27 6.02
CA THR A 240 4.70 3.44 5.65
C THR A 240 4.25 3.36 4.19
N LEU A 241 2.94 3.29 3.95
CA LEU A 241 2.32 3.62 2.66
C LEU A 241 1.93 5.10 2.69
N ASN A 242 2.50 5.90 1.76
CA ASN A 242 2.10 7.29 1.55
C ASN A 242 1.07 7.31 0.42
N PHE A 243 -0.12 7.84 0.70
CA PHE A 243 -1.18 8.09 -0.28
C PHE A 243 -1.47 9.59 -0.38
#